data_AF-A0ABC9G9G4-F1
#
_entry.id   AF-A0ABC9G9G4-F1
#
_cell.length_a   1.000
_cell.length_b   1.000
_cell.length_c   1.000
_cell.angle_alpha   90.00
_cell.angle_beta   90.00
_cell.angle_gamma   90.00
#
_symmetry.space_group_name_H-M   'P 1'
#
loop_
_entity.id
_entity.type
_entity.pdbx_description
1 polymer ?
#
loop_
_entity_poly.entity_id
_entity_poly.type
_entity_poly.pdbx_seq_one_letter_code
_entity_poly.pdbx_strand_id
1 'polypeptide(L)'
;MGKGTRRNKSKAKQRTKALPAVPTTVDDLPDEVLYQVLLGLGSSLDLIRAAATSTRWRRAIADGIFLSRFHALHGAPRVAGRYYVTDAQPPDVIGVLRWPPKKPAAAFVPSSSPAIADASLFSLDFLYVPPPETDRSGPTYYYNYPRRTRHNRCREIVDSRGSLLLLTNGPRRESVHPGRWSPDFIVCEPVSRRYQGIARPADLSHLPLLGAFLLDVDGVGGGVGGDTMSSFRVLSVLYERDGSRYQFGTPRACVFVPGSDGGWRISWHATGDGEVEVPAMETMHLAGRVSGSVYWGMENGTVLVLNESTLKFSLVTFPVQMRGLYRRTNFRVIGGVDDNTVRVVRVDGDELQVFGRLPDSGEWVVEKSFVLRDVTAGLPGWEDYRFFNLPARIVAAGDTFVMLTPAEKLWLFSVELETMEAEREHVRNRHVGPSYPCALPWPPLLQACVRRGEEAVGKRRHRRRGWMTY
;
A
#
# COMPACT_ATOMS: atom_id res chain seq x y z
N MET A 1 89.48 -6.10 -49.85
CA MET A 1 89.14 -7.20 -50.77
C MET A 1 88.84 -8.44 -49.95
N GLY A 2 87.72 -9.13 -50.20
CA GLY A 2 87.36 -10.36 -49.48
C GLY A 2 85.88 -10.67 -49.59
N LYS A 3 85.50 -11.38 -50.66
CA LYS A 3 84.16 -11.84 -51.01
C LYS A 3 83.63 -12.88 -50.00
N GLY A 4 82.31 -12.99 -49.87
CA GLY A 4 81.69 -14.08 -49.12
C GLY A 4 80.17 -14.16 -49.20
N THR A 5 79.61 -14.27 -50.39
CA THR A 5 78.19 -14.56 -50.64
C THR A 5 77.77 -15.91 -50.03
N ARG A 6 76.67 -15.98 -49.25
CA ARG A 6 75.97 -17.27 -48.99
C ARG A 6 74.46 -17.10 -48.76
N ARG A 7 73.75 -17.27 -49.89
CA ARG A 7 72.52 -18.06 -50.13
C ARG A 7 71.44 -18.15 -49.03
N ASN A 8 70.30 -17.55 -49.38
CA ASN A 8 68.96 -17.76 -48.82
C ASN A 8 68.58 -19.23 -48.62
N LYS A 9 67.98 -19.53 -47.47
CA LYS A 9 67.04 -20.65 -47.27
C LYS A 9 65.73 -20.08 -46.71
N SER A 10 64.72 -20.00 -47.57
CA SER A 10 63.34 -19.71 -47.22
C SER A 10 62.77 -20.84 -46.36
N LYS A 11 62.43 -20.55 -45.09
CA LYS A 11 61.52 -21.40 -44.30
C LYS A 11 60.10 -20.86 -44.47
N ALA A 12 59.27 -21.66 -45.12
CA ALA A 12 57.84 -21.44 -45.24
C ALA A 12 57.21 -21.29 -43.86
N LYS A 13 56.59 -20.14 -43.61
CA LYS A 13 55.84 -19.84 -42.39
C LYS A 13 54.52 -20.58 -42.47
N GLN A 14 54.39 -21.69 -41.74
CA GLN A 14 53.11 -22.38 -41.55
C GLN A 14 52.08 -21.37 -41.03
N ARG A 15 51.04 -21.11 -41.82
CA ARG A 15 49.85 -20.38 -41.37
C ARG A 15 49.17 -21.26 -40.32
N THR A 16 49.31 -20.91 -39.05
CA THR A 16 48.49 -21.45 -37.97
C THR A 16 47.04 -21.14 -38.32
N LYS A 17 46.24 -22.19 -38.57
CA LYS A 17 44.78 -22.09 -38.71
C LYS A 17 44.26 -21.38 -37.45
N ALA A 18 43.65 -20.21 -37.60
CA ALA A 18 42.88 -19.59 -36.54
C ALA A 18 41.80 -20.58 -36.10
N LEU A 19 41.79 -20.90 -34.80
CA LEU A 19 40.72 -21.69 -34.21
C LEU A 19 39.39 -20.92 -34.42
N PRO A 20 38.28 -21.59 -34.76
CA PRO A 20 37.00 -20.93 -34.89
C PRO A 20 36.65 -20.25 -33.56
N ALA A 21 36.16 -19.00 -33.63
CA ALA A 21 35.72 -18.26 -32.46
C ALA A 21 34.71 -19.11 -31.68
N VAL A 22 34.98 -19.32 -30.39
CA VAL A 22 34.05 -20.01 -29.49
C VAL A 22 32.72 -19.26 -29.53
N PRO A 23 31.58 -19.94 -29.70
CA PRO A 23 30.28 -19.27 -29.70
C PRO A 23 30.08 -18.58 -28.35
N THR A 24 30.08 -17.24 -28.37
CA THR A 24 29.80 -16.42 -27.19
C THR A 24 28.31 -16.45 -26.91
N THR A 25 27.97 -16.84 -25.70
CA THR A 25 26.61 -16.85 -25.16
C THR A 25 26.34 -15.57 -24.38
N VAL A 26 25.07 -15.28 -24.06
CA VAL A 26 24.72 -14.10 -23.27
C VAL A 26 25.32 -14.16 -21.85
N ASP A 27 25.64 -15.36 -21.37
CA ASP A 27 26.35 -15.57 -20.10
C ASP A 27 27.83 -15.14 -20.15
N ASP A 28 28.41 -14.93 -21.33
CA ASP A 28 29.80 -14.46 -21.50
C ASP A 28 29.92 -12.92 -21.47
N LEU A 29 28.81 -12.19 -21.35
CA LEU A 29 28.81 -10.73 -21.24
C LEU A 29 29.46 -10.27 -19.91
N PRO A 30 30.22 -9.16 -19.89
CA PRO A 30 30.64 -8.51 -18.64
C PRO A 30 29.44 -7.98 -17.83
N ASP A 31 29.59 -7.89 -16.50
CA ASP A 31 28.50 -7.45 -15.61
C ASP A 31 28.03 -6.02 -15.94
N GLU A 32 28.93 -5.13 -16.37
CA GLU A 32 28.60 -3.76 -16.76
C GLU A 32 27.68 -3.71 -17.98
N VAL A 33 27.92 -4.59 -18.96
CA VAL A 33 27.11 -4.66 -20.18
C VAL A 33 25.76 -5.31 -19.87
N LEU A 34 25.75 -6.37 -19.06
CA LEU A 34 24.51 -7.00 -18.58
C LEU A 34 23.63 -5.99 -17.84
N TYR A 35 24.23 -5.17 -16.97
CA TYR A 35 23.54 -4.12 -16.23
C TYR A 35 22.87 -3.10 -17.14
N GLN A 36 23.57 -2.63 -18.19
CA GLN A 36 23.01 -1.69 -19.18
C GLN A 36 21.88 -2.31 -20.00
N VAL A 37 22.03 -3.58 -20.42
CA VAL A 37 20.98 -4.31 -21.15
C VAL A 37 19.72 -4.43 -20.29
N LEU A 38 19.88 -4.80 -19.02
CA LEU A 38 18.77 -4.91 -18.07
C LEU A 38 18.11 -3.55 -17.80
N LEU A 39 18.90 -2.47 -17.67
CA LEU A 39 18.34 -1.12 -17.56
C LEU A 39 17.56 -0.70 -18.80
N GLY A 40 17.91 -1.22 -19.99
CA GLY A 40 17.16 -0.95 -21.21
C GLY A 40 15.77 -1.62 -21.26
N LEU A 41 15.51 -2.62 -20.43
CA LEU A 41 14.21 -3.30 -20.35
C LEU A 41 13.21 -2.41 -19.61
N GLY A 42 12.67 -1.37 -20.24
CA GLY A 42 11.76 -0.38 -19.63
C GLY A 42 10.41 -0.90 -19.09
N SER A 43 10.29 -2.21 -18.93
CA SER A 43 9.15 -2.93 -18.37
C SER A 43 9.60 -3.79 -17.20
N SER A 44 9.04 -3.55 -16.01
CA SER A 44 9.28 -4.37 -14.81
C SER A 44 8.98 -5.85 -15.05
N LEU A 45 8.08 -6.17 -15.99
CA LEU A 45 7.73 -7.55 -16.35
C LEU A 45 8.84 -8.24 -17.14
N ASP A 46 9.51 -7.52 -18.04
CA ASP A 46 10.62 -8.09 -18.80
C ASP A 46 11.83 -8.30 -17.89
N LEU A 47 12.02 -7.44 -16.88
CA LEU A 47 12.97 -7.72 -15.81
C LEU A 47 12.57 -8.94 -14.96
N ILE A 48 11.29 -9.13 -14.62
CA ILE A 48 10.85 -10.35 -13.91
C ILE A 48 11.19 -11.59 -14.73
N ARG A 49 10.90 -11.57 -16.04
CA ARG A 49 11.24 -12.67 -16.95
C ARG A 49 12.75 -12.88 -17.03
N ALA A 50 13.53 -11.80 -17.12
CA ALA A 50 14.99 -11.80 -17.14
C ALA A 50 15.56 -12.42 -15.85
N ALA A 51 15.03 -12.05 -14.67
CA ALA A 51 15.39 -12.62 -13.38
C ALA A 51 15.04 -14.11 -13.22
N ALA A 52 14.14 -14.63 -14.07
CA ALA A 52 13.78 -16.04 -14.11
C ALA A 52 14.75 -16.89 -14.92
N THR A 53 15.55 -16.29 -15.80
CA THR A 53 16.47 -17.02 -16.68
C THR A 53 17.70 -17.56 -15.96
N SER A 54 18.29 -16.77 -15.05
CA SER A 54 19.58 -17.07 -14.43
C SER A 54 19.71 -16.43 -13.05
N THR A 55 20.48 -17.08 -12.17
CA THR A 55 20.81 -16.57 -10.84
C THR A 55 21.67 -15.31 -10.91
N ARG A 56 22.56 -15.20 -11.91
CA ARG A 56 23.40 -14.02 -12.15
C ARG A 56 22.53 -12.80 -12.47
N TRP A 57 21.59 -12.98 -13.40
CA TRP A 57 20.65 -11.95 -13.80
C TRP A 57 19.77 -11.51 -12.64
N ARG A 58 19.22 -12.47 -11.88
CA ARG A 58 18.44 -12.17 -10.67
C ARG A 58 19.22 -11.35 -9.66
N ARG A 59 20.50 -11.65 -9.43
CA ARG A 59 21.36 -10.89 -8.51
C ARG A 59 21.61 -9.47 -9.01
N ALA A 60 21.92 -9.29 -10.28
CA ALA A 60 22.10 -7.97 -10.88
C ALA A 60 20.83 -7.12 -10.79
N ILE A 61 19.66 -7.74 -11.01
CA ILE A 61 18.34 -7.10 -10.96
C ILE A 61 17.91 -6.78 -9.52
N ALA A 62 18.32 -7.61 -8.55
CA ALA A 62 18.05 -7.41 -7.13
C ALA A 62 19.00 -6.39 -6.48
N ASP A 63 20.02 -5.90 -7.19
CA ASP A 63 20.94 -4.89 -6.69
C ASP A 63 20.22 -3.55 -6.43
N GLY A 64 20.52 -2.93 -5.30
CA GLY A 64 19.86 -1.69 -4.88
C GLY A 64 20.18 -0.49 -5.79
N ILE A 65 21.41 -0.43 -6.31
CA ILE A 65 21.83 0.62 -7.24
C ILE A 65 21.15 0.41 -8.59
N PHE A 66 21.05 -0.85 -9.04
CA PHE A 66 20.26 -1.22 -10.22
C PHE A 66 18.83 -0.71 -10.11
N LEU A 67 18.15 -1.03 -9.02
CA LEU A 67 16.75 -0.66 -8.83
C LEU A 67 16.53 0.84 -8.73
N SER A 68 17.39 1.53 -7.99
CA SER A 68 17.33 2.98 -7.89
C SER A 68 17.47 3.63 -9.26
N ARG A 69 18.43 3.19 -10.08
CA ARG A 69 18.60 3.69 -11.45
C ARG A 69 17.46 3.29 -12.37
N PHE A 70 16.98 2.05 -12.25
CA PHE A 70 15.86 1.56 -13.04
C PHE A 70 14.59 2.38 -12.78
N HIS A 71 14.28 2.66 -11.51
CA HIS A 71 13.12 3.49 -11.15
C HIS A 71 13.33 4.96 -11.52
N ALA A 72 14.56 5.48 -11.45
CA ALA A 72 14.85 6.83 -11.93
C ALA A 72 14.66 6.98 -13.45
N LEU A 73 14.95 5.92 -14.21
CA LEU A 73 14.81 5.92 -15.68
C LEU A 73 13.39 5.60 -16.15
N HIS A 74 12.70 4.67 -15.49
CA HIS A 74 11.42 4.11 -15.96
C HIS A 74 10.23 4.41 -15.05
N GLY A 75 10.44 5.12 -13.94
CA GLY A 75 9.42 5.44 -12.94
C GLY A 75 9.20 4.33 -11.91
N ALA A 76 8.21 4.55 -11.05
CA ALA A 76 7.85 3.63 -9.98
C ALA A 76 7.39 2.26 -10.50
N PRO A 77 7.52 1.17 -9.70
CA PRO A 77 7.01 -0.15 -10.07
C PRO A 77 5.55 -0.10 -10.51
N ARG A 78 5.23 -0.77 -11.62
CA ARG A 78 3.86 -0.82 -12.13
C ARG A 78 2.92 -1.45 -11.08
N VAL A 79 1.83 -0.76 -10.79
CA VAL A 79 0.77 -1.24 -9.90
C VAL A 79 0.12 -2.47 -10.52
N ALA A 80 0.17 -3.59 -9.81
CA ALA A 80 -0.43 -4.83 -10.22
C ALA A 80 -1.96 -4.75 -10.15
N GLY A 81 -2.48 -4.16 -9.09
CA GLY A 81 -3.90 -3.89 -8.97
C GLY A 81 -4.20 -3.09 -7.74
N ARG A 82 -5.49 -3.00 -7.40
CA ARG A 82 -5.95 -2.22 -6.25
C ARG A 82 -6.86 -3.07 -5.37
N TYR A 83 -6.63 -2.98 -4.06
CA TYR A 83 -7.56 -3.50 -3.07
C TYR A 83 -8.59 -2.43 -2.74
N TYR A 84 -9.86 -2.73 -3.00
CA TYR A 84 -10.98 -1.89 -2.59
C TYR A 84 -11.49 -2.35 -1.23
N VAL A 85 -11.39 -1.47 -0.23
CA VAL A 85 -11.99 -1.71 1.07
C VAL A 85 -13.42 -1.22 1.01
N THR A 86 -14.35 -2.16 0.81
CA THR A 86 -15.77 -1.85 0.70
C THR A 86 -16.35 -1.61 2.08
N ASP A 87 -16.58 -0.35 2.40
CA ASP A 87 -17.45 0.06 3.49
C ASP A 87 -18.91 -0.26 3.14
N ALA A 88 -19.72 -0.63 4.14
CA ALA A 88 -21.12 -0.94 3.91
C ALA A 88 -21.96 0.32 3.61
N GLN A 89 -21.49 1.49 4.07
CA GLN A 89 -22.16 2.78 3.92
C GLN A 89 -21.12 3.88 3.73
N PRO A 90 -21.45 4.96 2.99
CA PRO A 90 -20.60 6.14 2.92
C PRO A 90 -20.49 6.78 4.31
N PRO A 91 -19.48 7.63 4.56
CA PRO A 91 -19.32 8.24 5.87
C PRO A 91 -20.56 9.07 6.24
N ASP A 92 -21.08 8.90 7.46
CA ASP A 92 -22.25 9.62 7.94
C ASP A 92 -21.87 11.05 8.38
N VAL A 93 -22.84 11.97 8.28
CA VAL A 93 -22.72 13.39 8.64
C VAL A 93 -22.46 13.59 10.14
N ILE A 94 -22.96 12.68 10.98
CA ILE A 94 -22.93 12.80 12.46
C ILE A 94 -21.75 12.02 13.06
N GLY A 95 -20.89 11.38 12.25
CA GLY A 95 -19.71 10.66 12.76
C GLY A 95 -20.01 9.43 13.62
N VAL A 96 -21.28 9.05 13.81
CA VAL A 96 -21.64 7.81 14.48
C VAL A 96 -21.38 6.68 13.49
N LEU A 97 -20.26 5.97 13.68
CA LEU A 97 -20.00 4.67 13.07
C LEU A 97 -21.13 3.71 13.45
N ARG A 98 -22.25 3.75 12.71
CA ARG A 98 -23.32 2.78 12.86
C ARG A 98 -22.79 1.47 12.29
N TRP A 99 -22.27 0.63 13.19
CA TRP A 99 -21.53 -0.59 12.90
C TRP A 99 -22.30 -1.47 11.89
N PRO A 100 -21.81 -1.69 10.66
CA PRO A 100 -22.42 -2.68 9.81
C PRO A 100 -22.14 -4.07 10.40
N PRO A 101 -23.13 -4.97 10.46
CA PRO A 101 -23.01 -6.26 11.14
C PRO A 101 -21.90 -7.17 10.55
N LYS A 102 -21.43 -6.91 9.32
CA LYS A 102 -20.27 -7.55 8.67
C LYS A 102 -19.65 -6.59 7.66
N LYS A 103 -18.36 -6.24 7.78
CA LYS A 103 -17.60 -5.55 6.72
C LYS A 103 -17.15 -6.60 5.70
N PRO A 104 -17.48 -6.45 4.39
CA PRO A 104 -17.02 -7.37 3.38
C PRO A 104 -15.49 -7.39 3.29
N ALA A 105 -14.92 -8.52 2.85
CA ALA A 105 -13.49 -8.61 2.60
C ALA A 105 -13.07 -7.64 1.49
N ALA A 106 -11.85 -7.13 1.57
CA ALA A 106 -11.30 -6.27 0.53
C ALA A 106 -11.26 -7.02 -0.81
N ALA A 107 -11.74 -6.38 -1.88
CA ALA A 107 -11.75 -6.95 -3.22
C ALA A 107 -10.50 -6.50 -3.99
N PHE A 108 -9.71 -7.44 -4.51
CA PHE A 108 -8.60 -7.12 -5.40
C PHE A 108 -9.09 -7.02 -6.84
N VAL A 109 -8.80 -5.88 -7.48
CA VAL A 109 -9.07 -5.67 -8.91
C VAL A 109 -7.72 -5.53 -9.62
N PRO A 110 -7.38 -6.42 -10.56
CA PRO A 110 -6.15 -6.30 -11.32
C PRO A 110 -6.19 -5.06 -12.22
N SER A 111 -5.05 -4.40 -12.40
CA SER A 111 -4.86 -3.43 -13.47
C SER A 111 -5.00 -4.17 -14.81
N SER A 112 -5.51 -3.51 -15.85
CA SER A 112 -5.80 -4.05 -17.21
C SER A 112 -4.57 -4.57 -17.99
N SER A 113 -3.47 -4.87 -17.31
CA SER A 113 -2.25 -5.44 -17.86
C SER A 113 -2.41 -6.96 -18.06
N PRO A 114 -2.07 -7.51 -19.24
CA PRO A 114 -2.17 -8.94 -19.54
C PRO A 114 -1.22 -9.83 -18.71
N ALA A 115 -0.39 -9.24 -17.84
CA ALA A 115 0.63 -9.94 -17.07
C ALA A 115 0.14 -10.55 -15.76
N ILE A 116 -1.07 -10.19 -15.30
CA ILE A 116 -1.66 -10.72 -14.07
C ILE A 116 -2.68 -11.75 -14.50
N ALA A 117 -2.17 -12.92 -14.87
CA ALA A 117 -3.01 -14.03 -15.31
C ALA A 117 -3.84 -14.63 -14.16
N ASP A 118 -3.42 -14.42 -12.90
CA ASP A 118 -4.05 -15.02 -11.74
C ASP A 118 -4.19 -14.04 -10.56
N ALA A 119 -5.39 -13.47 -10.42
CA ALA A 119 -5.75 -12.62 -9.27
C ALA A 119 -5.78 -13.38 -7.94
N SER A 120 -5.78 -14.73 -7.93
CA SER A 120 -5.80 -15.52 -6.70
C SER A 120 -4.50 -15.39 -5.90
N LEU A 121 -3.38 -15.03 -6.54
CA LEU A 121 -2.11 -14.73 -5.89
C LEU A 121 -2.20 -13.52 -4.95
N PHE A 122 -3.21 -12.67 -5.13
CA PHE A 122 -3.46 -11.50 -4.30
C PHE A 122 -4.51 -11.76 -3.20
N SER A 123 -4.90 -13.03 -2.99
CA SER A 123 -5.82 -13.43 -1.91
C SER A 123 -5.20 -13.22 -0.52
N LEU A 124 -6.01 -12.75 0.43
CA LEU A 124 -5.64 -12.54 1.83
C LEU A 124 -6.14 -13.65 2.76
N ASP A 125 -6.52 -14.80 2.21
CA ASP A 125 -7.05 -15.97 2.94
C ASP A 125 -6.07 -16.53 3.97
N PHE A 126 -4.76 -16.50 3.70
CA PHE A 126 -3.70 -16.97 4.59
C PHE A 126 -3.59 -16.17 5.90
N LEU A 127 -4.23 -15.00 5.97
CA LEU A 127 -4.31 -14.19 7.20
C LEU A 127 -5.39 -14.69 8.17
N TYR A 128 -6.26 -15.61 7.75
CA TYR A 128 -7.30 -16.22 8.57
C TYR A 128 -6.69 -17.17 9.61
N VAL A 129 -7.00 -16.92 10.89
CA VAL A 129 -6.67 -17.84 11.98
C VAL A 129 -7.99 -18.40 12.52
N PRO A 130 -8.31 -19.68 12.28
CA PRO A 130 -9.50 -20.28 12.87
C PRO A 130 -9.41 -20.26 14.40
N PRO A 131 -10.54 -20.11 15.11
CA PRO A 131 -10.53 -20.27 16.57
C PRO A 131 -9.99 -21.66 16.92
N PRO A 132 -9.13 -21.78 17.95
CA PRO A 132 -8.76 -23.11 18.45
C PRO A 132 -10.03 -23.81 18.91
N GLU A 133 -10.28 -25.02 18.39
CA GLU A 133 -11.23 -25.95 18.97
C GLU A 133 -10.74 -26.25 20.38
N THR A 134 -11.30 -25.57 21.38
CA THR A 134 -11.01 -25.94 22.76
C THR A 134 -11.73 -27.25 23.01
N ASP A 135 -10.96 -28.31 23.17
CA ASP A 135 -11.36 -29.59 23.73
C ASP A 135 -11.80 -29.35 25.18
N ARG A 136 -13.05 -28.90 25.36
CA ARG A 136 -13.67 -28.69 26.67
C ARG A 136 -15.03 -29.39 26.67
N SER A 137 -14.97 -30.69 26.91
CA SER A 137 -16.06 -31.46 27.51
C SER A 137 -16.34 -30.92 28.92
N GLY A 138 -17.27 -29.98 29.04
CA GLY A 138 -17.74 -29.46 30.33
C GLY A 138 -19.21 -29.04 30.24
N PRO A 139 -20.05 -29.31 31.27
CA PRO A 139 -21.49 -29.11 31.17
C PRO A 139 -21.83 -27.63 30.97
N THR A 140 -22.53 -27.34 29.87
CA THR A 140 -22.96 -26.00 29.51
C THR A 140 -24.18 -25.63 30.35
N TYR A 141 -24.01 -24.82 31.40
CA TYR A 141 -25.15 -24.14 32.03
C TYR A 141 -25.66 -23.05 31.07
N TYR A 142 -26.92 -23.21 30.66
CA TYR A 142 -27.64 -22.32 29.77
C TYR A 142 -27.94 -20.98 30.47
N TYR A 143 -27.19 -19.94 30.12
CA TYR A 143 -27.75 -18.60 30.03
C TYR A 143 -27.71 -18.18 28.56
N ASN A 144 -28.91 -18.02 27.98
CA ASN A 144 -29.18 -17.59 26.62
C ASN A 144 -28.77 -16.13 26.40
N TYR A 145 -27.47 -15.85 26.37
CA TYR A 145 -26.97 -14.79 25.49
C TYR A 145 -26.64 -15.46 24.16
N PRO A 146 -27.14 -14.95 23.02
CA PRO A 146 -26.78 -15.51 21.72
C PRO A 146 -25.26 -15.51 21.64
N ARG A 147 -24.68 -16.72 21.63
CA ARG A 147 -23.25 -16.93 21.42
C ARG A 147 -22.92 -16.22 20.11
N ARG A 148 -22.35 -15.02 20.20
CA ARG A 148 -21.62 -14.42 19.09
C ARG A 148 -20.49 -15.40 18.83
N THR A 149 -20.71 -16.32 17.89
CA THR A 149 -19.62 -17.03 17.22
C THR A 149 -18.58 -15.96 16.96
N ARG A 150 -17.37 -16.16 17.49
CA ARG A 150 -16.21 -15.28 17.32
C ARG A 150 -15.81 -15.30 15.86
N HIS A 151 -16.65 -14.74 15.01
CA HIS A 151 -16.44 -14.63 13.59
C HIS A 151 -15.36 -13.60 13.41
N ASN A 152 -14.19 -14.11 13.04
CA ASN A 152 -13.22 -13.46 12.18
C ASN A 152 -12.76 -12.09 12.68
N ARG A 153 -11.54 -12.02 13.24
CA ARG A 153 -10.84 -10.75 13.49
C ARG A 153 -10.80 -9.99 12.16
N CYS A 154 -11.73 -9.05 11.96
CA CYS A 154 -11.86 -8.29 10.73
C CYS A 154 -10.61 -7.41 10.62
N ARG A 155 -9.65 -7.86 9.82
CA ARG A 155 -8.44 -7.11 9.52
C ARG A 155 -8.78 -6.13 8.41
N GLU A 156 -8.55 -4.86 8.67
CA GLU A 156 -8.80 -3.78 7.72
C GLU A 156 -7.47 -3.31 7.12
N ILE A 157 -7.41 -3.18 5.79
CA ILE A 157 -6.28 -2.55 5.11
C ILE A 157 -6.35 -1.06 5.40
N VAL A 158 -5.30 -0.52 6.00
CA VAL A 158 -5.18 0.90 6.37
C VAL A 158 -4.14 1.64 5.53
N ASP A 159 -3.20 0.90 4.92
CA ASP A 159 -2.21 1.46 4.02
C ASP A 159 -1.62 0.40 3.10
N SER A 160 -0.97 0.84 2.02
CA SER A 160 -0.25 -0.02 1.07
C SER A 160 0.95 0.70 0.49
N ARG A 161 2.07 -0.01 0.35
CA ARG A 161 3.29 0.54 -0.23
C ARG A 161 4.06 -0.51 -1.00
N GLY A 162 4.30 -0.27 -2.30
CA GLY A 162 4.87 -1.29 -3.18
C GLY A 162 3.98 -2.54 -3.19
N SER A 163 4.56 -3.70 -2.87
CA SER A 163 3.83 -4.96 -2.75
C SER A 163 3.29 -5.25 -1.34
N LEU A 164 3.53 -4.35 -0.38
CA LEU A 164 3.15 -4.56 1.02
C LEU A 164 1.80 -3.93 1.32
N LEU A 165 1.01 -4.63 2.14
CA LEU A 165 -0.21 -4.13 2.75
C LEU A 165 -0.04 -4.04 4.25
N LEU A 166 -0.56 -2.97 4.84
CA LEU A 166 -0.66 -2.80 6.28
C LEU A 166 -2.11 -3.00 6.71
N LEU A 167 -2.30 -3.94 7.62
CA LEU A 167 -3.60 -4.27 8.19
C LEU A 167 -3.63 -3.99 9.69
N THR A 168 -4.77 -3.52 10.17
CA THR A 168 -5.05 -3.39 11.60
C THR A 168 -6.18 -4.34 12.00
N ASN A 169 -6.21 -4.77 13.26
CA ASN A 169 -7.48 -5.23 13.82
C ASN A 169 -8.34 -3.97 13.96
N GLY A 170 -9.50 -3.91 13.29
CA GLY A 170 -10.36 -2.72 13.27
C GLY A 170 -10.67 -2.13 14.66
N PRO A 171 -11.26 -0.92 14.74
CA PRO A 171 -11.38 -0.15 15.98
C PRO A 171 -11.93 -1.03 17.12
N ARG A 172 -11.10 -1.27 18.14
CA ARG A 172 -11.37 -2.21 19.23
C ARG A 172 -12.66 -1.83 19.99
N ARG A 173 -13.60 -2.77 20.04
CA ARG A 173 -14.37 -3.07 21.27
C ARG A 173 -14.21 -4.56 21.53
N GLU A 174 -13.16 -4.94 22.24
CA GLU A 174 -13.19 -6.13 23.09
C GLU A 174 -11.99 -6.10 24.03
N SER A 175 -12.32 -6.00 25.31
CA SER A 175 -11.46 -6.26 26.45
C SER A 175 -10.79 -7.63 26.27
N VAL A 176 -9.47 -7.71 26.29
CA VAL A 176 -8.79 -9.00 26.30
C VAL A 176 -7.75 -9.03 27.42
N HIS A 177 -7.99 -9.97 28.32
CA HIS A 177 -7.07 -10.46 29.33
C HIS A 177 -5.63 -10.65 28.81
N PRO A 178 -4.60 -10.46 29.65
CA PRO A 178 -3.19 -10.40 29.25
C PRO A 178 -2.57 -11.66 28.61
N GLY A 179 -3.34 -12.73 28.33
CA GLY A 179 -2.81 -14.03 27.89
C GLY A 179 -2.93 -14.38 26.39
N ARG A 180 -3.43 -13.51 25.51
CA ARG A 180 -3.57 -13.84 24.07
C ARG A 180 -3.39 -12.62 23.16
N TRP A 181 -2.16 -12.14 23.03
CA TRP A 181 -1.83 -11.05 22.11
C TRP A 181 -2.06 -11.46 20.66
N SER A 182 -3.01 -10.82 20.00
CA SER A 182 -2.97 -10.65 18.54
C SER A 182 -2.12 -9.42 18.24
N PRO A 183 -1.25 -9.45 17.22
CA PRO A 183 -0.51 -8.25 16.83
C PRO A 183 -1.50 -7.15 16.44
N ASP A 184 -1.19 -5.91 16.84
CA ASP A 184 -2.04 -4.75 16.57
C ASP A 184 -1.99 -4.36 15.08
N PHE A 185 -0.82 -4.54 14.46
CA PHE A 185 -0.61 -4.38 13.04
C PHE A 185 -0.13 -5.67 12.40
N ILE A 186 -0.48 -5.87 11.14
CA ILE A 186 0.05 -6.94 10.32
C ILE A 186 0.48 -6.35 9.01
N VAL A 187 1.74 -6.56 8.67
CA VAL A 187 2.25 -6.27 7.34
C VAL A 187 2.31 -7.57 6.58
N CYS A 188 1.72 -7.60 5.39
CA CYS A 188 1.77 -8.79 4.54
C CYS A 188 2.17 -8.43 3.11
N GLU A 189 2.77 -9.43 2.46
CA GLU A 189 3.05 -9.43 1.03
C GLU A 189 2.19 -10.55 0.42
N PRO A 190 1.11 -10.20 -0.31
CA PRO A 190 0.10 -11.17 -0.76
C PRO A 190 0.64 -12.27 -1.66
N VAL A 191 1.51 -11.93 -2.63
CA VAL A 191 2.02 -12.83 -3.66
C VAL A 191 2.91 -13.90 -3.05
N SER A 192 3.78 -13.56 -2.09
CA SER A 192 4.55 -14.55 -1.33
C SER A 192 3.80 -15.17 -0.16
N ARG A 193 2.59 -14.70 0.16
CA ARG A 193 1.80 -15.12 1.32
C ARG A 193 2.55 -15.03 2.65
N ARG A 194 3.49 -14.09 2.74
CA ARG A 194 4.26 -13.82 3.96
C ARG A 194 3.62 -12.70 4.74
N TYR A 195 3.67 -12.78 6.06
CA TYR A 195 3.22 -11.72 6.93
C TYR A 195 4.06 -11.62 8.19
N GLN A 196 4.11 -10.42 8.78
CA GLN A 196 4.72 -10.16 10.08
C GLN A 196 3.71 -9.42 10.96
N GLY A 197 3.59 -9.89 12.20
CA GLY A 197 2.78 -9.23 13.21
C GLY A 197 3.62 -8.23 14.01
N ILE A 198 3.06 -7.06 14.26
CA ILE A 198 3.65 -6.02 15.10
C ILE A 198 2.71 -5.76 16.26
N ALA A 199 3.18 -6.03 17.47
CA ALA A 199 2.44 -5.72 18.69
C ALA A 199 2.84 -4.33 19.19
N ARG A 200 1.86 -3.52 19.62
CA ARG A 200 2.20 -2.33 20.40
C ARG A 200 2.63 -2.74 21.81
N PRO A 201 3.57 -2.02 22.42
CA PRO A 201 3.90 -2.15 23.82
C PRO A 201 2.66 -2.01 24.72
N ALA A 202 2.69 -2.64 25.89
CA ALA A 202 1.57 -2.65 26.82
C ALA A 202 1.18 -1.23 27.28
N ASP A 203 2.18 -0.37 27.51
CA ASP A 203 2.03 1.05 27.83
C ASP A 203 1.37 1.87 26.72
N LEU A 204 1.36 1.41 25.47
CA LEU A 204 0.70 2.12 24.35
C LEU A 204 -0.59 1.48 23.89
N SER A 205 -0.84 0.25 24.35
CA SER A 205 -1.98 -0.55 23.93
C SER A 205 -3.33 0.11 24.23
N HIS A 206 -3.37 0.99 25.24
CA HIS A 206 -4.54 1.74 25.68
C HIS A 206 -4.78 3.04 24.89
N LEU A 207 -3.77 3.57 24.20
CA LEU A 207 -3.90 4.80 23.41
C LEU A 207 -4.69 4.54 22.12
N PRO A 208 -5.70 5.36 21.79
CA PRO A 208 -6.38 5.31 20.51
C PRO A 208 -5.45 5.57 19.31
N LEU A 209 -5.76 4.97 18.16
CA LEU A 209 -4.99 5.06 16.92
C LEU A 209 -5.64 6.07 15.95
N LEU A 210 -4.95 7.17 15.62
CA LEU A 210 -5.35 8.14 14.60
C LEU A 210 -5.07 7.67 13.17
N GLY A 211 -4.03 6.84 13.00
CA GLY A 211 -3.66 6.26 11.71
C GLY A 211 -2.40 5.43 11.80
N ALA A 212 -2.19 4.54 10.83
CA ALA A 212 -0.98 3.75 10.69
C ALA A 212 -0.57 3.65 9.22
N PHE A 213 0.74 3.74 8.95
CA PHE A 213 1.29 3.94 7.62
C PHE A 213 2.60 3.19 7.42
N LEU A 214 2.85 2.69 6.21
CA LEU A 214 4.14 2.15 5.77
C LEU A 214 5.06 3.29 5.33
N LEU A 215 6.29 3.33 5.84
CA LEU A 215 7.32 4.29 5.45
C LEU A 215 8.38 3.65 4.54
N ASP A 216 9.01 4.46 3.69
CA ASP A 216 10.23 4.07 2.98
C ASP A 216 11.39 3.87 3.96
N VAL A 217 12.31 2.98 3.59
CA VAL A 217 13.65 3.00 4.18
C VAL A 217 14.42 4.07 3.41
N ASP A 218 14.76 5.15 4.10
CA ASP A 218 15.52 6.29 3.55
C ASP A 218 16.65 5.80 2.62
N GLY A 219 16.69 6.32 1.40
CA GLY A 219 17.67 6.00 0.36
C GLY A 219 19.12 6.40 0.67
N VAL A 220 19.45 6.59 1.95
CA VAL A 220 20.78 6.90 2.44
C VAL A 220 21.09 5.93 3.60
N GLY A 221 21.62 4.76 3.26
CA GLY A 221 22.25 3.84 4.22
C GLY A 221 21.44 2.62 4.67
N GLY A 222 20.33 2.27 4.03
CA GLY A 222 19.60 1.01 4.27
C GLY A 222 20.10 -0.14 3.38
N GLY A 223 20.43 -1.27 3.99
CA GLY A 223 21.06 -2.44 3.37
C GLY A 223 20.60 -2.82 1.95
N VAL A 224 21.58 -2.82 1.05
CA VAL A 224 21.80 -3.69 -0.12
C VAL A 224 20.74 -4.79 -0.31
N GLY A 225 19.95 -4.69 -1.38
CA GLY A 225 19.30 -5.83 -2.05
C GLY A 225 18.39 -6.72 -1.19
N GLY A 226 17.82 -6.19 -0.12
CA GLY A 226 16.95 -6.92 0.80
C GLY A 226 15.55 -7.17 0.23
N ASP A 227 14.97 -8.31 0.59
CA ASP A 227 13.56 -8.64 0.39
C ASP A 227 12.66 -7.54 0.97
N THR A 228 11.60 -7.10 0.27
CA THR A 228 10.69 -6.02 0.71
C THR A 228 10.15 -6.27 2.13
N MET A 229 9.94 -7.54 2.51
CA MET A 229 9.48 -7.93 3.85
C MET A 229 10.56 -7.81 4.95
N SER A 230 11.81 -7.53 4.60
CA SER A 230 12.94 -7.38 5.54
C SER A 230 13.33 -5.93 5.82
N SER A 231 12.76 -4.98 5.08
CA SER A 231 13.20 -3.58 5.06
C SER A 231 12.02 -2.61 5.00
N PHE A 232 11.05 -2.73 5.91
CA PHE A 232 9.95 -1.76 6.04
C PHE A 232 9.88 -1.18 7.45
N ARG A 233 9.27 0.00 7.57
CA ARG A 233 8.95 0.64 8.85
C ARG A 233 7.46 0.93 8.90
N VAL A 234 6.88 0.85 10.10
CA VAL A 234 5.47 1.20 10.32
C VAL A 234 5.40 2.43 11.21
N LEU A 235 4.82 3.51 10.69
CA LEU A 235 4.45 4.69 11.45
C LEU A 235 3.08 4.48 12.06
N SER A 236 2.96 4.67 13.36
CA SER A 236 1.70 4.69 14.09
C SER A 236 1.51 6.06 14.71
N VAL A 237 0.34 6.66 14.51
CA VAL A 237 -0.04 7.94 15.10
C VAL A 237 -1.08 7.68 16.17
N LEU A 238 -0.72 7.91 17.43
CA LEU A 238 -1.53 7.67 18.61
C LEU A 238 -2.11 8.99 19.12
N TYR A 239 -3.27 8.91 19.77
CA TYR A 239 -3.88 10.04 20.47
C TYR A 239 -3.74 9.84 21.98
N GLU A 240 -3.06 10.75 22.65
CA GLU A 240 -3.01 10.79 24.11
C GLU A 240 -4.03 11.81 24.62
N ARG A 241 -5.02 11.34 25.37
CA ARG A 241 -6.05 12.22 25.93
C ARG A 241 -5.47 12.98 27.11
N ASP A 242 -5.71 14.29 27.17
CA ASP A 242 -5.39 15.10 28.34
C ASP A 242 -6.30 14.65 29.50
N GLY A 243 -5.69 14.17 30.59
CA GLY A 243 -6.40 13.67 31.76
C GLY A 243 -7.18 14.76 32.50
N SER A 244 -6.82 16.03 32.32
CA SER A 244 -7.48 17.19 32.94
C SER A 244 -8.53 17.83 32.02
N ARG A 245 -8.30 17.79 30.71
CA ARG A 245 -9.16 18.42 29.68
C ARG A 245 -9.65 17.38 28.67
N TYR A 246 -10.75 16.70 29.01
CA TYR A 246 -11.35 15.64 28.18
C TYR A 246 -11.65 16.01 26.72
N GLN A 247 -11.69 17.29 26.38
CA GLN A 247 -11.97 17.81 25.04
C GLN A 247 -10.72 17.91 24.15
N PHE A 248 -9.53 17.72 24.72
CA PHE A 248 -8.26 17.89 24.02
C PHE A 248 -7.31 16.70 24.24
N GLY A 249 -6.25 16.66 23.45
CA GLY A 249 -5.20 15.66 23.56
C GLY A 249 -4.01 16.02 22.70
N THR A 250 -3.00 15.15 22.76
CA THR A 250 -1.73 15.32 22.08
C THR A 250 -1.50 14.15 21.13
N PRO A 251 -1.23 14.38 19.83
CA PRO A 251 -0.87 13.31 18.91
C PRO A 251 0.58 12.87 19.15
N ARG A 252 0.83 11.56 19.08
CA ARG A 252 2.16 10.96 19.23
C ARG A 252 2.50 10.09 18.03
N ALA A 253 3.64 10.35 17.40
CA ALA A 253 4.16 9.53 16.31
C ALA A 253 5.15 8.48 16.87
N CYS A 254 4.93 7.21 16.51
CA CYS A 254 5.78 6.08 16.87
C CYS A 254 6.19 5.34 15.61
N VAL A 255 7.47 5.06 15.42
CA VAL A 255 7.94 4.27 14.28
C VAL A 255 8.44 2.91 14.75
N PHE A 256 7.83 1.85 14.23
CA PHE A 256 8.23 0.47 14.40
C PHE A 256 9.25 0.10 13.33
N VAL A 257 10.43 -0.33 13.76
CA VAL A 257 11.55 -0.72 12.90
C VAL A 257 11.89 -2.19 13.22
N PRO A 258 12.27 -3.00 12.22
CA PRO A 258 12.77 -4.34 12.49
C PRO A 258 14.03 -4.30 13.38
N GLY A 259 14.06 -5.16 14.39
CA GLY A 259 15.21 -5.39 15.26
C GLY A 259 16.16 -6.44 14.67
N SER A 260 17.42 -6.43 15.10
CA SER A 260 18.42 -7.44 14.71
C SER A 260 18.14 -8.84 15.26
N ASP A 261 17.26 -8.92 16.27
CA ASP A 261 16.79 -10.15 16.92
C ASP A 261 15.55 -10.76 16.25
N GLY A 262 15.08 -10.17 15.14
CA GLY A 262 13.83 -10.55 14.48
C GLY A 262 12.58 -10.01 15.19
N GLY A 263 12.74 -9.19 16.23
CA GLY A 263 11.68 -8.47 16.91
C GLY A 263 11.41 -7.08 16.30
N TRP A 264 10.58 -6.29 17.00
CA TRP A 264 10.28 -4.91 16.61
C TRP A 264 10.82 -3.96 17.67
N ARG A 265 11.54 -2.93 17.22
CA ARG A 265 11.99 -1.80 18.05
C ARG A 265 11.17 -0.56 17.73
N ILE A 266 11.02 0.32 18.72
CA ILE A 266 10.24 1.55 18.59
C ILE A 266 11.18 2.73 18.73
N SER A 267 11.17 3.61 17.73
CA SER A 267 11.82 4.92 17.81
C SER A 267 10.75 5.98 18.06
N TRP A 268 10.99 6.79 19.08
CA TRP A 268 10.18 7.93 19.49
C TRP A 268 10.66 9.22 18.83
N HIS A 269 9.74 10.17 18.63
CA HIS A 269 10.11 11.58 18.69
C HIS A 269 10.16 12.00 20.18
N ALA A 270 11.24 12.66 20.60
CA ALA A 270 11.43 13.07 21.99
C ALA A 270 10.35 14.09 22.41
N THR A 271 9.80 13.92 23.62
CA THR A 271 8.76 14.73 24.29
C THR A 271 9.26 16.11 24.73
N GLY A 272 10.12 16.75 23.94
CA GLY A 272 10.92 17.89 24.40
C GLY A 272 10.47 19.27 23.94
N ASP A 273 9.97 19.41 22.71
CA ASP A 273 9.64 20.73 22.16
C ASP A 273 8.60 20.59 21.04
N GLY A 274 7.43 21.24 21.22
CA GLY A 274 6.41 21.37 20.17
C GLY A 274 5.22 20.42 20.28
N GLU A 275 4.76 20.07 21.50
CA GLU A 275 3.48 19.38 21.65
C GLU A 275 2.33 20.23 21.07
N VAL A 276 1.66 19.67 20.07
CA VAL A 276 0.51 20.29 19.43
C VAL A 276 -0.74 19.78 20.12
N GLU A 277 -1.49 20.69 20.75
CA GLU A 277 -2.80 20.37 21.30
C GLU A 277 -3.84 20.28 20.18
N VAL A 278 -4.60 19.17 20.15
CA VAL A 278 -5.65 18.92 19.16
C VAL A 278 -6.98 18.62 19.86
N PRO A 279 -8.13 18.89 19.21
CA PRO A 279 -9.43 18.59 19.78
C PRO A 279 -9.65 17.08 19.90
N ALA A 280 -10.77 16.71 20.53
CA ALA A 280 -11.21 15.33 20.67
C ALA A 280 -11.09 14.55 19.36
N MET A 281 -10.47 13.37 19.46
CA MET A 281 -10.18 12.47 18.34
C MET A 281 -11.39 12.23 17.42
N GLU A 282 -12.59 12.18 17.97
CA GLU A 282 -13.85 11.96 17.26
C GLU A 282 -14.17 13.06 16.24
N THR A 283 -13.62 14.27 16.43
CA THR A 283 -13.77 15.43 15.52
C THR A 283 -12.66 15.49 14.46
N MET A 284 -11.73 14.53 14.48
CA MET A 284 -10.60 14.45 13.55
C MET A 284 -10.83 13.37 12.50
N HIS A 285 -10.33 13.59 11.29
CA HIS A 285 -10.35 12.57 10.25
C HIS A 285 -9.11 12.64 9.37
N LEU A 286 -8.64 11.48 8.90
CA LEU A 286 -7.58 11.43 7.89
C LEU A 286 -8.09 12.09 6.60
N ALA A 287 -7.50 13.21 6.23
CA ALA A 287 -7.87 14.00 5.06
C ALA A 287 -7.02 13.64 3.84
N GLY A 288 -5.80 13.17 4.03
CA GLY A 288 -4.91 12.75 2.94
C GLY A 288 -3.49 12.45 3.40
N ARG A 289 -2.70 11.90 2.49
CA ARG A 289 -1.26 11.65 2.66
C ARG A 289 -0.57 11.96 1.34
N VAL A 290 0.27 12.97 1.32
CA VAL A 290 0.87 13.54 0.10
C VAL A 290 2.21 14.19 0.44
N SER A 291 3.17 14.14 -0.48
CA SER A 291 4.47 14.83 -0.36
C SER A 291 5.21 14.53 0.97
N GLY A 292 5.18 13.27 1.41
CA GLY A 292 5.82 12.84 2.65
C GLY A 292 5.20 13.40 3.93
N SER A 293 3.94 13.86 3.86
CA SER A 293 3.19 14.35 5.01
C SER A 293 1.79 13.72 5.09
N VAL A 294 1.30 13.55 6.31
CA VAL A 294 -0.04 13.04 6.61
C VAL A 294 -0.89 14.17 7.18
N TYR A 295 -2.13 14.29 6.72
CA TYR A 295 -3.03 15.40 7.02
C TYR A 295 -4.29 14.89 7.70
N TRP A 296 -4.63 15.45 8.87
CA TRP A 296 -5.91 15.22 9.54
C TRP A 296 -6.71 16.51 9.61
N GLY A 297 -7.92 16.46 9.05
CA GLY A 297 -8.88 17.55 9.13
C GLY A 297 -9.63 17.58 10.45
N MET A 298 -9.85 18.77 10.98
CA MET A 298 -10.66 19.02 12.17
C MET A 298 -11.91 19.82 11.81
N GLU A 299 -12.97 19.67 12.60
CA GLU A 299 -14.23 20.41 12.38
C GLU A 299 -14.10 21.93 12.57
N ASN A 300 -13.05 22.38 13.28
CA ASN A 300 -12.75 23.80 13.47
C ASN A 300 -12.03 24.45 12.26
N GLY A 301 -11.76 23.70 11.19
CA GLY A 301 -11.09 24.20 9.98
C GLY A 301 -9.57 24.27 10.05
N THR A 302 -8.98 23.72 11.11
CA THR A 302 -7.54 23.50 11.22
C THR A 302 -7.19 22.10 10.72
N VAL A 303 -6.00 21.95 10.16
CA VAL A 303 -5.45 20.68 9.70
C VAL A 303 -4.20 20.36 10.51
N LEU A 304 -4.17 19.18 11.14
CA LEU A 304 -2.96 18.63 11.73
C LEU A 304 -2.12 18.01 10.61
N VAL A 305 -0.85 18.39 10.55
CA VAL A 305 0.11 17.87 9.57
C VAL A 305 1.23 17.16 10.30
N LEU A 306 1.48 15.91 9.94
CA LEU A 306 2.66 15.15 10.37
C LEU A 306 3.63 15.02 9.20
N ASN A 307 4.84 15.54 9.35
CA ASN A 307 5.90 15.27 8.39
C ASN A 307 6.54 13.91 8.68
N GLU A 308 6.54 13.00 7.71
CA GLU A 308 6.97 11.61 7.90
C GLU A 308 8.47 11.45 8.12
N SER A 309 9.28 12.34 7.53
CA SER A 309 10.74 12.29 7.65
C SER A 309 11.25 12.81 9.01
N THR A 310 10.61 13.84 9.54
CA THR A 310 11.00 14.48 10.81
C THR A 310 10.17 14.01 12.00
N LEU A 311 9.02 13.37 11.73
CA LEU A 311 8.01 12.99 12.72
C LEU A 311 7.46 14.16 13.53
N LYS A 312 7.56 15.39 13.00
CA LYS A 312 7.07 16.60 13.65
C LYS A 312 5.63 16.90 13.25
N PHE A 313 4.83 17.29 14.23
CA PHE A 313 3.48 17.79 14.03
C PHE A 313 3.49 19.31 13.84
N SER A 314 2.54 19.79 13.05
CA SER A 314 2.24 21.21 12.89
C SER A 314 0.76 21.41 12.64
N LEU A 315 0.25 22.62 12.89
CA LEU A 315 -1.12 23.01 12.58
C LEU A 315 -1.12 23.99 11.42
N VAL A 316 -1.99 23.74 10.45
CA VAL A 316 -2.25 24.64 9.33
C VAL A 316 -3.71 25.04 9.39
N THR A 317 -3.97 26.34 9.57
CA THR A 317 -5.33 26.88 9.47
C THR A 317 -5.59 27.28 8.03
N PHE A 318 -6.67 26.79 7.44
CA PHE A 318 -7.04 27.19 6.10
C PHE A 318 -7.45 28.68 6.04
N PRO A 319 -7.09 29.40 4.96
CA PRO A 319 -7.53 30.78 4.73
C PRO A 319 -9.05 30.95 4.80
N VAL A 320 -9.51 32.18 5.04
CA VAL A 320 -10.93 32.49 5.24
C VAL A 320 -11.79 32.04 4.05
N GLN A 321 -11.26 32.12 2.83
CA GLN A 321 -11.92 31.72 1.59
C GLN A 321 -12.21 30.21 1.52
N MET A 322 -11.47 29.40 2.28
CA MET A 322 -11.66 27.95 2.38
C MET A 322 -12.53 27.57 3.58
N ARG A 323 -12.86 28.52 4.47
CA ARG A 323 -13.64 28.26 5.69
C ARG A 323 -15.09 27.89 5.35
N GLY A 324 -15.55 26.82 5.99
CA GLY A 324 -16.95 26.41 5.96
C GLY A 324 -17.22 25.36 7.02
N LEU A 325 -18.30 24.61 6.86
CA LEU A 325 -18.61 23.51 7.76
C LEU A 325 -17.74 22.31 7.42
N TYR A 326 -16.61 22.19 8.12
CA TYR A 326 -15.66 21.11 7.90
C TYR A 326 -16.17 19.82 8.52
N ARG A 327 -16.50 18.87 7.66
CA ARG A 327 -16.88 17.50 8.04
C ARG A 327 -15.92 16.52 7.40
N ARG A 328 -15.85 15.32 7.97
CA ARG A 328 -15.08 14.18 7.41
C ARG A 328 -15.39 13.87 5.94
N THR A 329 -16.54 14.29 5.43
CA THR A 329 -17.01 14.04 4.07
C THR A 329 -16.78 15.20 3.12
N ASN A 330 -16.34 16.36 3.59
CA ASN A 330 -16.44 17.59 2.81
C ASN A 330 -15.11 18.05 2.22
N PHE A 331 -13.97 17.50 2.66
CA PHE A 331 -12.69 17.80 2.03
C PHE A 331 -11.66 16.67 2.09
N ARG A 332 -10.69 16.72 1.18
CA ARG A 332 -9.52 15.83 1.11
C ARG A 332 -8.28 16.63 0.69
N VAL A 333 -7.12 16.18 1.14
CA VAL A 333 -5.81 16.70 0.72
C VAL A 333 -5.21 15.68 -0.26
N ILE A 334 -4.80 16.14 -1.44
CA ILE A 334 -4.34 15.29 -2.55
C ILE A 334 -3.05 15.85 -3.18
N GLY A 335 -2.38 15.03 -3.99
CA GLY A 335 -1.27 15.45 -4.85
C GLY A 335 -1.67 16.46 -5.93
N GLY A 336 -0.78 17.41 -6.20
CA GLY A 336 -0.82 18.19 -7.42
C GLY A 336 -0.22 17.47 -8.63
N VAL A 337 -0.17 18.17 -9.77
CA VAL A 337 0.38 17.62 -11.02
C VAL A 337 1.91 17.53 -10.95
N ASP A 338 2.54 18.46 -10.24
CA ASP A 338 3.98 18.50 -10.04
C ASP A 338 4.38 17.85 -8.72
N ASP A 339 5.56 17.22 -8.71
CA ASP A 339 6.13 16.64 -7.50
C ASP A 339 6.23 17.69 -6.38
N ASN A 340 5.76 17.32 -5.19
CA ASN A 340 5.66 18.14 -3.98
C ASN A 340 4.54 19.19 -3.93
N THR A 341 3.71 19.33 -4.96
CA THR A 341 2.54 20.21 -4.89
C THR A 341 1.38 19.56 -4.14
N VAL A 342 0.67 20.35 -3.33
CA VAL A 342 -0.44 19.90 -2.49
C VAL A 342 -1.70 20.65 -2.92
N ARG A 343 -2.78 19.91 -3.17
CA ARG A 343 -4.11 20.46 -3.43
C ARG A 343 -5.10 20.06 -2.36
N VAL A 344 -6.12 20.89 -2.17
CA VAL A 344 -7.26 20.59 -1.30
C VAL A 344 -8.52 20.57 -2.13
N VAL A 345 -9.20 19.44 -2.12
CA VAL A 345 -10.54 19.31 -2.70
C VAL A 345 -11.56 19.52 -1.61
N ARG A 346 -12.54 20.38 -1.86
CA ARG A 346 -13.66 20.65 -0.97
C ARG A 346 -14.99 20.52 -1.72
N VAL A 347 -16.01 20.09 -1.01
CA VAL A 347 -17.41 20.11 -1.46
C VAL A 347 -18.22 20.93 -0.48
N ASP A 348 -18.96 21.90 -1.00
CA ASP A 348 -19.89 22.74 -0.24
C ASP A 348 -21.25 22.75 -0.94
N GLY A 349 -22.25 22.13 -0.33
CA GLY A 349 -23.52 21.87 -1.01
C GLY A 349 -23.32 20.97 -2.23
N ASP A 350 -23.52 21.55 -3.41
CA ASP A 350 -23.31 20.93 -4.72
C ASP A 350 -22.13 21.54 -5.50
N GLU A 351 -21.38 22.47 -4.93
CA GLU A 351 -20.17 23.03 -5.54
C GLU A 351 -18.94 22.18 -5.14
N LEU A 352 -18.15 21.77 -6.13
CA LEU A 352 -16.83 21.19 -5.91
C LEU A 352 -15.76 22.23 -6.21
N GLN A 353 -14.85 22.42 -5.27
CA GLN A 353 -13.74 23.36 -5.36
C GLN A 353 -12.41 22.63 -5.19
N VAL A 354 -11.44 22.98 -6.04
CA VAL A 354 -10.06 22.51 -5.95
C VAL A 354 -9.18 23.72 -5.67
N PHE A 355 -8.49 23.68 -4.54
CA PHE A 355 -7.54 24.70 -4.12
C PHE A 355 -6.12 24.22 -4.36
N GLY A 356 -5.34 25.04 -5.05
CA GLY A 356 -3.91 24.86 -5.29
C GLY A 356 -3.10 25.78 -4.41
N ARG A 357 -1.84 25.40 -4.17
CA ARG A 357 -0.88 26.27 -3.49
C ARG A 357 0.11 26.83 -4.50
N LEU A 358 0.21 28.15 -4.58
CA LEU A 358 1.15 28.82 -5.48
C LEU A 358 2.60 28.50 -5.08
N PRO A 359 3.47 28.10 -6.03
CA PRO A 359 4.86 27.74 -5.72
C PRO A 359 5.67 28.88 -5.08
N ASP A 360 5.47 30.11 -5.55
CA ASP A 360 6.30 31.25 -5.15
C ASP A 360 5.85 31.89 -3.84
N SER A 361 4.54 32.06 -3.65
CA SER A 361 3.98 32.74 -2.46
C SER A 361 3.54 31.77 -1.36
N GLY A 362 3.31 30.50 -1.70
CA GLY A 362 2.70 29.53 -0.80
C GLY A 362 1.23 29.84 -0.46
N GLU A 363 0.60 30.77 -1.18
CA GLU A 363 -0.80 31.16 -0.99
C GLU A 363 -1.75 30.13 -1.62
N TRP A 364 -2.93 29.96 -1.01
CA TRP A 364 -3.98 29.09 -1.55
C TRP A 364 -4.87 29.86 -2.51
N VAL A 365 -5.06 29.30 -3.71
CA VAL A 365 -5.93 29.84 -4.75
C VAL A 365 -6.91 28.79 -5.23
N VAL A 366 -8.11 29.22 -5.66
CA VAL A 366 -9.05 28.31 -6.33
C VAL A 366 -8.48 28.01 -7.72
N GLU A 367 -8.04 26.78 -7.93
CA GLU A 367 -7.64 26.30 -9.26
C GLU A 367 -8.87 26.07 -10.12
N LYS A 368 -9.88 25.40 -9.55
CA LYS A 368 -11.09 24.98 -10.28
C LYS A 368 -12.30 25.00 -9.36
N SER A 369 -13.45 25.41 -9.88
CA SER A 369 -14.77 25.35 -9.22
C SER A 369 -15.84 25.05 -10.27
N PHE A 370 -16.79 24.17 -9.92
CA PHE A 370 -17.92 23.83 -10.78
C PHE A 370 -19.04 23.18 -9.96
N VAL A 371 -20.24 23.20 -10.53
CA VAL A 371 -21.45 22.65 -9.91
C VAL A 371 -21.58 21.16 -10.27
N LEU A 372 -21.68 20.30 -9.26
CA LEU A 372 -21.80 18.86 -9.41
C LEU A 372 -23.05 18.45 -10.18
N ARG A 373 -24.14 19.20 -10.02
CA ARG A 373 -25.39 18.96 -10.74
C ARG A 373 -25.22 19.04 -12.25
N ASP A 374 -24.47 20.05 -12.72
CA ASP A 374 -24.26 20.29 -14.16
C ASP A 374 -23.40 19.21 -14.78
N VAL A 375 -22.27 18.85 -14.14
CA VAL A 375 -21.35 17.83 -14.67
C VAL A 375 -21.90 16.41 -14.58
N THR A 376 -22.86 16.15 -13.69
CA THR A 376 -23.49 14.84 -13.55
C THR A 376 -24.76 14.69 -14.39
N ALA A 377 -25.24 15.78 -14.99
CA ALA A 377 -26.41 15.75 -15.87
C ALA A 377 -26.18 14.79 -17.03
N GLY A 378 -27.12 13.86 -17.25
CA GLY A 378 -27.02 12.85 -18.30
C GLY A 378 -26.26 11.58 -17.92
N LEU A 379 -25.66 11.49 -16.72
CA LEU A 379 -25.08 10.23 -16.27
C LEU A 379 -26.16 9.16 -16.01
N PRO A 380 -25.83 7.87 -16.19
CA PRO A 380 -26.78 6.79 -15.96
C PRO A 380 -27.38 6.83 -14.55
N GLY A 381 -28.71 6.82 -14.45
CA GLY A 381 -29.42 6.85 -13.19
C GLY A 381 -29.39 8.20 -12.46
N TRP A 382 -29.07 9.29 -13.16
CA TRP A 382 -29.22 10.66 -12.66
C TRP A 382 -30.71 11.03 -12.51
N GLU A 383 -31.05 11.67 -11.39
CA GLU A 383 -32.42 12.01 -10.99
C GLU A 383 -32.47 13.48 -10.55
N ASP A 384 -32.67 14.40 -11.51
CA ASP A 384 -32.57 15.88 -11.35
C ASP A 384 -33.18 16.43 -10.05
N TYR A 385 -34.43 16.06 -9.75
CA TYR A 385 -35.18 16.59 -8.61
C TYR A 385 -34.83 15.94 -7.25
N ARG A 386 -34.02 14.87 -7.24
CA ARG A 386 -33.71 14.09 -6.03
C ARG A 386 -32.26 14.21 -5.56
N PHE A 387 -31.34 14.62 -6.43
CA PHE A 387 -29.93 14.72 -6.10
C PHE A 387 -29.53 16.15 -5.76
N PHE A 388 -28.57 16.28 -4.84
CA PHE A 388 -27.95 17.55 -4.48
C PHE A 388 -28.92 18.58 -3.86
N ASN A 389 -29.98 18.11 -3.19
CA ASN A 389 -30.77 18.90 -2.23
C ASN A 389 -30.07 18.95 -0.86
N LEU A 390 -29.26 17.94 -0.57
CA LEU A 390 -28.36 17.85 0.58
C LEU A 390 -26.90 17.88 0.10
N PRO A 391 -25.96 18.39 0.93
CA PRO A 391 -24.56 18.47 0.54
C PRO A 391 -23.97 17.11 0.13
N ALA A 392 -23.31 17.08 -1.02
CA ALA A 392 -22.63 15.88 -1.50
C ALA A 392 -21.46 15.50 -0.58
N ARG A 393 -21.07 14.22 -0.63
CA ARG A 393 -20.06 13.63 0.24
C ARG A 393 -18.92 13.05 -0.56
N ILE A 394 -17.69 13.43 -0.22
CA ILE A 394 -16.47 12.79 -0.70
C ILE A 394 -16.33 11.43 0.01
N VAL A 395 -16.33 10.37 -0.79
CA VAL A 395 -16.16 8.98 -0.34
C VAL A 395 -14.67 8.61 -0.35
N ALA A 396 -13.96 8.97 -1.41
CA ALA A 396 -12.53 8.76 -1.57
C ALA A 396 -11.96 9.82 -2.52
N ALA A 397 -10.64 10.02 -2.49
CA ALA A 397 -9.95 10.87 -3.45
C ALA A 397 -8.61 10.23 -3.82
N GLY A 398 -8.20 10.40 -5.07
CA GLY A 398 -6.83 10.19 -5.53
C GLY A 398 -6.26 11.49 -6.07
N ASP A 399 -5.03 11.46 -6.55
CA ASP A 399 -4.33 12.69 -6.98
C ASP A 399 -4.95 13.32 -8.25
N THR A 400 -5.63 12.53 -9.06
CA THR A 400 -6.24 12.97 -10.33
C THR A 400 -7.76 12.93 -10.34
N PHE A 401 -8.40 12.41 -9.28
CA PHE A 401 -9.85 12.22 -9.27
C PHE A 401 -10.43 12.29 -7.87
N VAL A 402 -11.71 12.60 -7.78
CA VAL A 402 -12.48 12.59 -6.53
C VAL A 402 -13.70 11.72 -6.72
N MET A 403 -14.00 10.89 -5.73
CA MET A 403 -15.16 10.01 -5.74
C MET A 403 -16.20 10.52 -4.76
N LEU A 404 -17.42 10.70 -5.25
CA LEU A 404 -18.51 11.37 -4.54
C LEU A 404 -19.79 10.54 -4.54
N THR A 405 -20.68 10.90 -3.63
CA THR A 405 -22.08 10.48 -3.65
C THR A 405 -22.96 11.65 -3.18
N PRO A 406 -24.16 11.84 -3.76
CA PRO A 406 -25.21 12.63 -3.15
C PRO A 406 -25.54 12.09 -1.76
N ALA A 407 -26.03 12.94 -0.86
CA ALA A 407 -26.34 12.54 0.51
C ALA A 407 -27.67 11.81 0.63
N GLU A 408 -28.57 11.96 -0.34
CA GLU A 408 -29.91 11.40 -0.38
C GLU A 408 -29.92 9.91 -0.73
N LYS A 409 -28.97 9.51 -1.57
CA LYS A 409 -28.91 8.16 -2.14
C LYS A 409 -27.46 7.77 -2.36
N LEU A 410 -27.15 6.51 -2.08
CA LEU A 410 -25.87 5.95 -2.46
C LEU A 410 -25.80 5.84 -3.99
N TRP A 411 -25.18 6.83 -4.61
CA TRP A 411 -25.02 6.96 -6.05
C TRP A 411 -23.60 7.44 -6.32
N LEU A 412 -22.70 6.47 -6.45
CA LEU A 412 -21.28 6.71 -6.61
C LEU A 412 -20.94 7.17 -8.02
N PHE A 413 -20.13 8.22 -8.11
CA PHE A 413 -19.52 8.72 -9.32
C PHE A 413 -18.14 9.29 -9.00
N SER A 414 -17.29 9.43 -10.01
CA SER A 414 -16.00 10.09 -9.87
C SER A 414 -15.90 11.26 -10.82
N VAL A 415 -15.23 12.32 -10.40
CA VAL A 415 -14.87 13.46 -11.23
C VAL A 415 -13.38 13.46 -11.45
N GLU A 416 -12.95 13.51 -12.71
CA GLU A 416 -11.56 13.69 -13.08
C GLU A 416 -11.17 15.17 -12.91
N LEU A 417 -10.13 15.43 -12.12
CA LEU A 417 -9.75 16.78 -11.71
C LEU A 417 -9.04 17.58 -12.81
N GLU A 418 -8.65 16.94 -13.90
CA GLU A 418 -8.06 17.64 -15.04
C GLU A 418 -9.13 18.15 -15.99
N THR A 419 -10.02 17.26 -16.42
CA THR A 419 -11.06 17.50 -17.43
C THR A 419 -12.37 18.03 -16.85
N MET A 420 -12.61 17.81 -15.55
CA MET A 420 -13.90 18.05 -14.89
C MET A 420 -15.06 17.24 -15.42
N GLU A 421 -14.74 16.11 -16.05
CA GLU A 421 -15.72 15.16 -16.50
C GLU A 421 -16.10 14.20 -15.36
N ALA A 422 -17.39 13.98 -15.19
CA ALA A 422 -17.92 13.02 -14.25
C ALA A 422 -18.19 11.68 -14.95
N GLU A 423 -17.89 10.57 -14.27
CA GLU A 423 -18.11 9.23 -14.79
C GLU A 423 -18.67 8.28 -13.72
N ARG A 424 -19.34 7.20 -14.14
CA ARG A 424 -19.86 6.15 -13.25
C ARG A 424 -19.39 4.75 -13.56
N GLU A 425 -18.96 4.49 -14.77
CA GLU A 425 -18.71 3.12 -15.22
C GLU A 425 -17.39 2.56 -14.71
N HIS A 426 -16.44 3.44 -14.38
CA HIS A 426 -15.14 3.06 -13.85
C HIS A 426 -15.27 2.17 -12.60
N VAL A 427 -14.42 1.14 -12.51
CA VAL A 427 -14.47 0.12 -11.45
C VAL A 427 -14.41 0.70 -10.03
N ARG A 428 -13.75 1.86 -9.86
CA ARG A 428 -13.68 2.59 -8.58
C ARG A 428 -15.06 2.94 -8.03
N ASN A 429 -16.01 3.27 -8.90
CA ASN A 429 -17.37 3.70 -8.53
C ASN A 429 -18.27 2.54 -8.10
N ARG A 430 -17.76 1.30 -8.11
CA ARG A 430 -18.49 0.12 -7.62
C ARG A 430 -18.26 -0.17 -6.14
N HIS A 431 -17.26 0.47 -5.53
CA HIS A 431 -16.82 0.17 -4.16
C HIS A 431 -16.90 1.43 -3.31
N VAL A 432 -17.61 1.35 -2.18
CA VAL A 432 -17.69 2.46 -1.21
C VAL A 432 -16.41 2.44 -0.39
N GLY A 433 -15.51 3.41 -0.56
CA GLY A 433 -14.33 3.55 0.30
C GLY A 433 -13.01 3.73 -0.45
N PRO A 434 -11.88 3.80 0.29
CA PRO A 434 -10.57 3.98 -0.30
C PRO A 434 -10.12 2.73 -1.07
N SER A 435 -9.14 2.93 -1.95
CA SER A 435 -8.47 1.84 -2.65
C SER A 435 -6.96 1.92 -2.46
N TYR A 436 -6.35 0.77 -2.24
CA TYR A 436 -4.95 0.62 -1.90
C TYR A 436 -4.20 -0.04 -3.07
N PRO A 437 -3.30 0.68 -3.76
CA PRO A 437 -2.50 0.09 -4.84
C PRO A 437 -1.55 -0.97 -4.30
N CYS A 438 -1.40 -2.07 -5.02
CA CYS A 438 -0.43 -3.12 -4.74
C CYS A 438 0.38 -3.38 -6.00
N ALA A 439 1.70 -3.23 -5.91
CA ALA A 439 2.66 -3.58 -6.96
C ALA A 439 3.13 -5.03 -6.82
N LEU A 440 3.82 -5.53 -7.84
CA LEU A 440 4.49 -6.83 -7.72
C LEU A 440 5.69 -6.74 -6.77
N PRO A 441 5.98 -7.80 -5.99
CA PRO A 441 7.12 -7.80 -5.09
C PRO A 441 8.44 -7.68 -5.84
N TRP A 442 9.38 -7.00 -5.22
CA TRP A 442 10.74 -6.87 -5.74
C TRP A 442 11.81 -7.13 -4.67
N PRO A 443 12.84 -7.95 -4.94
CA PRO A 443 13.06 -8.71 -6.18
C PRO A 443 11.96 -9.75 -6.44
N PRO A 444 11.74 -10.15 -7.70
CA PRO A 444 10.68 -11.09 -8.05
C PRO A 444 10.88 -12.40 -7.29
N LEU A 445 9.94 -12.74 -6.41
CA LEU A 445 9.90 -14.04 -5.76
C LEU A 445 9.36 -15.06 -6.75
N LEU A 446 10.21 -15.47 -7.67
CA LEU A 446 9.91 -16.51 -8.64
C LEU A 446 9.93 -17.86 -7.93
N GLN A 447 8.78 -18.28 -7.41
CA GLN A 447 8.51 -19.70 -7.30
C GLN A 447 8.31 -20.19 -8.72
N ALA A 448 9.38 -20.66 -9.36
CA ALA A 448 9.27 -21.35 -10.63
C ALA A 448 8.20 -22.44 -10.47
N CYS A 449 7.16 -22.41 -11.31
CA CYS A 449 6.20 -23.49 -11.38
C CYS A 449 6.99 -24.76 -11.70
N VAL A 450 7.31 -25.57 -10.69
CA VAL A 450 7.71 -26.96 -10.91
C VAL A 450 6.43 -27.63 -11.39
N ARG A 451 6.17 -27.55 -12.69
CA ARG A 451 5.28 -28.49 -13.36
C ARG A 451 5.84 -29.87 -13.01
N ARG A 452 5.21 -30.54 -12.04
CA ARG A 452 5.33 -31.99 -11.85
C ARG A 452 4.74 -32.64 -13.11
N GLY A 453 5.54 -32.68 -14.16
CA GLY A 453 5.35 -33.53 -15.31
C GLY A 453 6.49 -34.54 -15.28
N GLU A 454 6.11 -35.82 -15.24
CA GLU A 454 6.94 -36.97 -15.60
C GLU A 454 7.96 -37.46 -14.56
N GLU A 455 7.51 -38.35 -13.70
CA GLU A 455 8.12 -39.69 -13.55
C GLU A 455 7.10 -40.64 -12.91
N ALA A 456 6.04 -40.95 -13.66
CA ALA A 456 5.19 -42.11 -13.40
C ALA A 456 5.52 -43.20 -14.42
N VAL A 457 6.73 -43.77 -14.34
CA VAL A 457 7.06 -45.00 -15.06
C VAL A 457 7.72 -46.00 -14.10
N GLY A 458 6.85 -46.83 -13.54
CA GLY A 458 7.05 -48.29 -13.49
C GLY A 458 8.25 -48.83 -12.72
N LYS A 459 8.03 -49.16 -11.44
CA LYS A 459 8.55 -50.42 -10.87
C LYS A 459 7.47 -51.14 -10.07
N ARG A 460 6.61 -51.88 -10.79
CA ARG A 460 5.99 -53.09 -10.24
C ARG A 460 7.11 -54.09 -9.96
N ARG A 461 7.45 -54.31 -8.69
CA ARG A 461 8.05 -55.58 -8.26
C ARG A 461 7.20 -56.18 -7.15
N HIS A 462 6.62 -57.32 -7.51
CA HIS A 462 5.94 -58.27 -6.64
C HIS A 462 6.66 -58.45 -5.29
N ARG A 463 5.91 -58.37 -4.20
CA ARG A 463 6.11 -59.28 -3.07
C ARG A 463 4.80 -59.95 -2.73
N ARG A 464 4.83 -61.28 -2.83
CA ARG A 464 3.74 -62.22 -2.56
C ARG A 464 3.35 -62.15 -1.08
N ARG A 465 2.07 -62.46 -0.88
CA ARG A 465 1.37 -62.72 0.37
C ARG A 465 2.14 -63.71 1.25
N GLY A 466 2.07 -63.49 2.55
CA GLY A 466 2.33 -64.47 3.60
C GLY A 466 1.58 -64.02 4.85
N TRP A 467 0.32 -64.44 4.97
CA TRP A 467 -0.39 -64.46 6.25
C TRP A 467 0.08 -65.71 6.99
N MET A 468 0.47 -65.58 8.26
CA MET A 468 0.24 -66.63 9.25
C MET A 468 0.26 -66.04 10.66
N THR A 469 -0.89 -66.22 11.30
CA THR A 469 -1.16 -66.33 12.74
C THR A 469 -0.02 -66.94 13.55
N TYR A 470 0.33 -66.35 14.68
CA TYR A 470 -0.12 -66.75 16.02
C TYR A 470 0.06 -65.59 17.00
#